data_AF-A0A8B7QT91-F1
#
_entry.id   AF-A0A8B7QT91-F1
#
_cell.length_a   1.000
_cell.length_b   1.000
_cell.length_c   1.000
_cell.angle_alpha   90.00
_cell.angle_beta   90.00
_cell.angle_gamma   90.00
#
_symmetry.space_group_name_H-M   'P 1'
#
loop_
_entity.id
_entity.type
_entity.pdbx_description
1 polymer ?
#
loop_
_entity_poly.entity_id
_entity_poly.type
_entity_poly.pdbx_seq_one_letter_code
_entity_poly.pdbx_strand_id
1 'polypeptide(L)'
;MTVFNMLDWNALGEIGFDQFYMLVCILLAHQNHLEEQFIFRHSRPVFELLDLDGELKIGVESFHMYKFLFNIKKKKLRELYHASDITGDRRLTYKEFKLFTIFTMDKCQERQKAEEKKKSLLKKKTLREVNSLVLTDEEDLAGK
;
A
#
# COMPACT_ATOMS: atom_id res chain seq x y z
N MET A 1 14.36 5.92 -20.87
CA MET A 1 12.99 6.22 -20.41
C MET A 1 13.04 7.36 -19.43
N THR A 2 12.43 8.50 -19.77
CA THR A 2 12.23 9.62 -18.84
C THR A 2 10.97 9.37 -18.02
N VAL A 3 10.84 10.00 -16.85
CA VAL A 3 9.61 9.93 -16.03
C VAL A 3 8.39 10.40 -16.82
N PHE A 4 8.58 11.37 -17.72
CA PHE A 4 7.54 11.84 -18.63
C PHE A 4 6.94 10.70 -19.46
N ASN A 5 7.78 9.88 -20.11
CA ASN A 5 7.30 8.76 -20.94
C ASN A 5 6.58 7.67 -20.13
N MET A 6 6.80 7.62 -18.81
CA MET A 6 6.06 6.70 -17.93
C MET A 6 4.65 7.22 -17.60
N LEU A 7 4.44 8.54 -17.70
CA LEU A 7 3.19 9.20 -17.34
C LEU A 7 2.33 9.52 -18.57
N ASP A 8 2.96 9.71 -19.72
CA ASP A 8 2.34 9.75 -21.05
C ASP A 8 2.02 8.32 -21.55
N TRP A 9 1.21 7.58 -20.79
CA TRP A 9 0.90 6.17 -21.08
C TRP A 9 0.05 5.96 -22.35
N ASN A 10 -0.49 7.02 -22.95
CA ASN A 10 -1.20 7.00 -24.23
C ASN A 10 -0.33 7.48 -25.40
N ALA A 11 0.94 7.82 -25.14
CA ALA A 11 1.95 8.21 -26.13
C ALA A 11 1.53 9.39 -27.03
N LEU A 12 0.82 10.37 -26.47
CA LEU A 12 0.42 11.58 -27.20
C LEU A 12 1.51 12.66 -27.22
N GLY A 13 2.59 12.48 -26.46
CA GLY A 13 3.63 13.49 -26.28
C GLY A 13 3.23 14.60 -25.31
N GLU A 14 2.15 14.42 -24.55
CA GLU A 14 1.65 15.34 -23.54
C GLU A 14 1.09 14.58 -22.33
N ILE A 15 1.05 15.23 -21.17
CA ILE A 15 0.37 14.68 -19.99
C ILE A 15 -1.00 15.35 -19.92
N GLY A 16 -2.03 14.60 -20.28
CA GLY A 16 -3.41 15.03 -20.15
C GLY A 16 -3.83 15.22 -18.68
N PHE A 17 -4.97 15.89 -18.47
CA PHE A 17 -5.47 16.15 -17.12
C PHE A 17 -5.67 14.87 -16.29
N ASP A 18 -6.18 13.80 -16.91
CA ASP A 18 -6.43 12.54 -16.21
C ASP A 18 -5.12 11.84 -15.77
N GLN A 19 -4.08 11.89 -16.61
CA GLN A 19 -2.75 11.36 -16.28
C GLN A 19 -2.12 12.16 -15.14
N PHE A 20 -2.20 13.49 -15.22
CA PHE A 20 -1.72 14.38 -14.17
C PHE A 20 -2.48 14.17 -12.85
N TYR A 21 -3.81 14.12 -12.90
CA TYR A 21 -4.67 13.88 -11.75
C TYR A 21 -4.34 12.55 -11.07
N MET A 22 -4.20 11.47 -11.85
CA MET A 22 -3.80 10.16 -11.34
C MET A 22 -2.43 10.20 -10.65
N LEU A 23 -1.44 10.88 -11.24
CA LEU A 23 -0.14 11.07 -10.59
C LEU A 23 -0.28 11.78 -9.24
N VAL A 24 -1.03 12.88 -9.18
CA VAL A 24 -1.27 13.62 -7.92
C VAL A 24 -1.92 12.71 -6.87
N CYS A 25 -2.93 11.92 -7.25
CA CYS A 25 -3.56 10.97 -6.35
C CYS A 25 -2.58 9.89 -5.83
N ILE A 26 -1.70 9.38 -6.70
CA ILE A 26 -0.66 8.42 -6.32
C ILE A 26 0.31 9.04 -5.30
N LEU A 27 0.79 10.27 -5.56
CA LEU A 27 1.69 10.98 -4.66
C LEU A 27 1.05 11.26 -3.29
N LEU A 28 -0.22 11.65 -3.27
CA LEU A 28 -0.98 11.83 -2.03
C LEU A 28 -1.18 10.50 -1.29
N ALA A 29 -1.47 9.41 -2.00
CA ALA A 29 -1.57 8.08 -1.39
C ALA A 29 -0.22 7.66 -0.78
N HIS A 30 0.89 7.95 -1.47
CA HIS A 30 2.24 7.67 -0.98
C HIS A 30 2.58 8.47 0.28
N GLN A 31 2.33 9.78 0.28
CA GLN A 31 2.57 10.65 1.43
C GLN A 31 1.78 10.22 2.67
N ASN A 32 0.58 9.66 2.48
CA ASN A 32 -0.30 9.23 3.57
C ASN A 32 -0.20 7.73 3.90
N HIS A 33 0.72 6.98 3.28
CA HIS A 33 0.88 5.53 3.45
C HIS A 33 -0.39 4.71 3.12
N LEU A 34 -1.12 5.15 2.10
CA LEU A 34 -2.37 4.55 1.61
C LEU A 34 -2.21 3.84 0.25
N GLU A 35 -0.99 3.54 -0.18
CA GLU A 35 -0.69 3.00 -1.52
C GLU A 35 -1.45 1.69 -1.80
N GLU A 36 -1.46 0.77 -0.83
CA GLU A 36 -2.17 -0.52 -0.94
C GLU A 36 -3.68 -0.31 -1.13
N GLN A 37 -4.26 0.70 -0.45
CA GLN A 37 -5.68 1.01 -0.54
C GLN A 37 -6.02 1.70 -1.86
N PHE A 38 -5.14 2.60 -2.30
CA PHE A 38 -5.26 3.29 -3.56
C PHE A 38 -5.24 2.30 -4.72
N ILE A 39 -4.25 1.41 -4.78
CA ILE A 39 -4.14 0.39 -5.84
C ILE A 39 -5.38 -0.51 -5.89
N PHE A 40 -5.93 -0.90 -4.73
CA PHE A 40 -7.13 -1.71 -4.69
C PHE A 40 -8.37 -1.00 -5.24
N ARG A 41 -8.59 0.26 -4.83
CA ARG A 41 -9.75 1.07 -5.25
C ARG A 41 -9.65 1.52 -6.71
N HIS A 42 -8.45 1.82 -7.17
CA HIS A 42 -8.15 2.31 -8.52
C HIS A 42 -7.44 1.25 -9.36
N SER A 43 -7.80 -0.03 -9.17
CA SER A 43 -7.07 -1.15 -9.77
C SER A 43 -7.01 -1.11 -11.29
N ARG A 44 -8.05 -0.58 -11.96
CA ARG A 44 -8.08 -0.51 -13.42
C ARG A 44 -7.15 0.57 -13.98
N PRO A 45 -7.25 1.85 -13.56
CA PRO A 45 -6.27 2.87 -13.96
C PRO A 45 -4.83 2.51 -13.61
N VAL A 46 -4.60 1.92 -12.43
CA VAL A 46 -3.25 1.47 -12.04
C VAL A 46 -2.77 0.32 -12.92
N PHE A 47 -3.66 -0.61 -13.31
CA PHE A 47 -3.29 -1.68 -14.23
C PHE A 47 -2.83 -1.13 -15.58
N GLU A 48 -3.59 -0.21 -16.15
CA GLU A 48 -3.29 0.41 -17.44
C GLU A 48 -1.99 1.23 -17.38
N LEU A 49 -1.75 1.95 -16.29
CA LEU A 49 -0.46 2.63 -16.05
C LEU A 49 0.72 1.64 -16.03
N LEU A 50 0.55 0.46 -15.44
CA LEU A 50 1.60 -0.56 -15.33
C LEU A 50 1.79 -1.36 -16.64
N ASP A 51 0.86 -1.31 -17.58
CA ASP A 51 0.88 -2.06 -18.84
C ASP A 51 1.69 -1.33 -19.92
N LEU A 52 3.02 -1.43 -19.81
CA LEU A 52 3.97 -0.61 -20.58
C LEU A 52 3.93 -0.80 -22.10
N ASP A 53 3.60 -2.01 -22.53
CA ASP A 53 3.57 -2.41 -23.94
C ASP A 53 2.15 -2.51 -24.49
N GLY A 54 1.13 -2.24 -23.67
CA GLY A 54 -0.27 -2.34 -24.06
C GLY A 54 -0.72 -3.78 -24.34
N GLU A 55 0.05 -4.79 -23.90
CA GLU A 55 -0.28 -6.20 -24.13
C GLU A 55 -1.36 -6.73 -23.18
N LEU A 56 -1.97 -5.86 -22.37
CA LEU A 56 -2.96 -6.18 -21.35
C LEU A 56 -2.41 -7.15 -20.31
N LYS A 57 -1.10 -7.05 -20.03
CA LYS A 57 -0.35 -7.98 -19.19
C LYS A 57 0.85 -7.31 -18.53
N ILE A 58 0.80 -7.21 -17.20
CA ILE A 58 1.86 -6.58 -16.42
C ILE A 58 3.01 -7.56 -16.16
N GLY A 59 4.18 -7.24 -16.74
CA GLY A 59 5.43 -7.96 -16.47
C GLY A 59 6.13 -7.51 -15.18
N VAL A 60 7.18 -8.24 -14.80
CA VAL A 60 8.02 -7.89 -13.64
C VAL A 60 8.73 -6.55 -13.83
N GLU A 61 9.13 -6.22 -15.06
CA GLU A 61 9.80 -4.96 -15.38
C GLU A 61 8.90 -3.75 -15.14
N SER A 62 7.60 -3.84 -15.44
CA SER A 62 6.63 -2.79 -15.13
C SER A 62 6.62 -2.44 -13.64
N PHE A 63 6.56 -3.45 -12.78
CA PHE A 63 6.61 -3.20 -11.35
C PHE A 63 7.95 -2.63 -10.90
N HIS A 64 9.06 -3.02 -11.53
CA HIS A 64 10.36 -2.46 -11.20
C HIS A 64 10.41 -0.98 -11.54
N MET A 65 9.91 -0.60 -12.73
CA MET A 65 9.91 0.77 -13.22
C MET A 65 9.03 1.70 -12.37
N TYR A 66 7.83 1.25 -11.99
CA TYR A 66 6.90 2.04 -11.18
C TYR A 66 7.02 1.84 -9.67
N LYS A 67 8.00 1.07 -9.20
CA LYS A 67 8.17 0.75 -7.77
C LYS A 67 8.20 2.00 -6.88
N PHE A 68 8.81 3.07 -7.37
CA PHE A 68 8.96 4.33 -6.63
C PHE A 68 7.63 5.03 -6.34
N LEU A 69 6.61 4.82 -7.18
CA LEU A 69 5.28 5.43 -7.01
C LEU A 69 4.46 4.77 -5.91
N PHE A 70 4.65 3.47 -5.69
CA PHE A 70 3.74 2.66 -4.89
C PHE A 70 4.34 2.13 -3.59
N ASN A 71 5.63 2.39 -3.34
CA ASN A 71 6.33 1.97 -2.12
C ASN A 71 6.22 0.47 -1.79
N ILE A 72 5.98 -0.38 -2.81
CA ILE A 72 5.75 -1.80 -2.58
C ILE A 72 7.08 -2.47 -2.25
N LYS A 73 7.19 -3.07 -1.06
CA LYS A 73 8.38 -3.82 -0.64
C LYS A 73 8.64 -4.98 -1.63
N LYS A 74 9.84 -5.03 -2.20
CA LYS A 74 10.26 -6.01 -3.25
C LYS A 74 9.95 -7.47 -2.88
N LYS A 75 10.13 -7.84 -1.60
CA LYS A 75 9.84 -9.19 -1.11
C LYS A 75 8.34 -9.51 -1.17
N LYS A 76 7.51 -8.59 -0.68
CA LYS A 76 6.05 -8.73 -0.68
C LYS A 76 5.49 -8.77 -2.10
N LEU A 77 6.01 -7.93 -2.99
CA LEU A 77 5.63 -7.95 -4.40
C LEU A 77 5.88 -9.32 -5.03
N ARG A 78 7.07 -9.92 -4.85
CA ARG A 78 7.39 -11.24 -5.41
C ARG A 78 6.51 -12.36 -4.88
N GLU A 79 6.30 -12.42 -3.56
CA GLU A 79 5.46 -13.46 -2.94
C GLU A 79 4.02 -13.38 -3.48
N LEU A 80 3.48 -12.17 -3.57
CA LEU A 80 2.14 -11.93 -4.08
C LEU A 80 2.03 -12.18 -5.58
N TYR A 81 3.06 -11.81 -6.34
CA TYR A 81 3.16 -12.03 -7.77
C TYR A 81 3.10 -13.53 -8.09
N HIS A 82 3.93 -14.34 -7.42
CA HIS A 82 3.91 -15.79 -7.58
C HIS A 82 2.60 -16.43 -7.13
N ALA A 83 1.93 -15.88 -6.11
CA ALA A 83 0.65 -16.39 -5.65
C ALA A 83 -0.52 -16.03 -6.58
N SER A 84 -0.37 -14.99 -7.42
CA SER A 84 -1.45 -14.46 -8.27
C SER A 84 -1.28 -14.82 -9.75
N ASP A 85 -0.08 -15.23 -10.17
CA ASP A 85 0.22 -15.73 -11.51
C ASP A 85 -0.36 -17.14 -11.69
N ILE A 86 -1.65 -17.21 -12.01
CA ILE A 86 -2.39 -18.46 -12.20
C ILE A 86 -2.05 -19.06 -13.57
N THR A 87 -1.83 -18.20 -14.57
CA THR A 87 -1.46 -18.60 -15.92
C THR A 87 -0.03 -19.15 -16.00
N GLY A 88 0.85 -18.75 -15.09
CA GLY A 88 2.22 -19.23 -14.98
C GLY A 88 3.16 -18.64 -16.03
N ASP A 89 2.72 -17.60 -16.76
CA ASP A 89 3.50 -16.96 -17.84
C ASP A 89 4.42 -15.85 -17.33
N ARG A 90 4.47 -15.63 -15.99
CA ARG A 90 5.20 -14.54 -15.36
C ARG A 90 4.77 -13.18 -15.92
N ARG A 91 3.48 -13.02 -16.15
CA ARG A 91 2.79 -11.75 -16.40
C ARG A 91 1.44 -11.81 -15.69
N LEU A 92 0.92 -10.65 -15.29
CA LEU A 92 -0.40 -10.59 -14.67
C LEU A 92 -1.40 -9.99 -15.65
N THR A 93 -2.42 -10.78 -16.00
CA THR A 93 -3.63 -10.27 -16.63
C THR A 93 -4.39 -9.36 -15.65
N TYR A 94 -5.36 -8.58 -16.14
CA TYR A 94 -6.17 -7.73 -15.25
C TYR A 94 -6.89 -8.52 -14.14
N LYS A 95 -7.32 -9.76 -14.42
CA LYS A 95 -8.00 -10.61 -13.42
C LYS A 95 -7.03 -11.04 -12.30
N GLU A 96 -5.84 -11.49 -12.69
CA GLU A 96 -4.79 -11.88 -11.74
C GLU A 96 -4.27 -10.67 -10.96
N PHE A 97 -4.10 -9.53 -11.61
CA PHE A 97 -3.77 -8.28 -10.94
C PHE A 97 -4.87 -7.86 -9.96
N LYS A 98 -6.16 -7.96 -10.33
CA LYS A 98 -7.26 -7.64 -9.42
C LYS A 98 -7.24 -8.55 -8.20
N LEU A 99 -7.01 -9.84 -8.38
CA LEU A 99 -6.84 -10.79 -7.28
C LEU A 99 -5.67 -10.42 -6.37
N PHE A 100 -4.53 -10.07 -6.96
CA PHE A 100 -3.36 -9.55 -6.24
C PHE A 100 -3.73 -8.34 -5.35
N THR A 101 -4.54 -7.40 -5.87
CA THR A 101 -4.95 -6.22 -5.08
C THR A 101 -5.85 -6.56 -3.90
N ILE A 102 -6.79 -7.51 -4.09
CA ILE A 102 -7.70 -7.98 -3.03
C ILE A 102 -6.88 -8.61 -1.90
N PHE A 103 -5.99 -9.54 -2.24
CA PHE A 103 -5.19 -10.24 -1.25
C PHE A 103 -4.20 -9.31 -0.53
N THR A 104 -3.67 -8.31 -1.23
CA THR A 104 -2.83 -7.27 -0.62
C THR A 104 -3.62 -6.44 0.39
N MET A 105 -4.85 -6.06 0.05
CA MET A 105 -5.76 -5.31 0.91
C MET A 105 -6.14 -6.11 2.16
N ASP A 106 -6.51 -7.38 2.02
CA ASP A 106 -6.88 -8.24 3.16
C ASP A 106 -5.73 -8.32 4.17
N LYS A 107 -4.52 -8.58 3.69
CA LYS A 107 -3.30 -8.55 4.52
C LYS A 107 -3.03 -7.18 5.14
N CYS A 108 -3.44 -6.10 4.50
CA CYS A 108 -3.31 -4.74 5.04
C CYS A 108 -4.27 -4.52 6.22
N GLN A 109 -5.52 -4.91 6.06
CA GLN A 109 -6.55 -4.81 7.10
C GLN A 109 -6.19 -5.65 8.33
N GLU A 110 -5.63 -6.85 8.14
CA GLU A 110 -5.14 -7.69 9.24
C GLU A 110 -4.03 -6.99 10.04
N ARG A 111 -3.07 -6.37 9.36
CA ARG A 111 -2.00 -5.59 10.01
C ARG A 111 -2.54 -4.41 10.80
N GLN A 112 -3.45 -3.63 10.21
CA GLN A 112 -4.08 -2.48 10.88
C GLN A 112 -4.81 -2.91 12.15
N LYS A 113 -5.62 -3.97 12.09
CA LYS A 113 -6.32 -4.53 13.26
C LYS A 113 -5.35 -5.00 14.35
N ALA A 114 -4.24 -5.63 13.96
CA ALA A 114 -3.22 -6.09 14.90
C ALA A 114 -2.50 -4.91 15.59
N GLU A 115 -2.18 -3.86 14.84
CA GLU A 115 -1.55 -2.64 15.37
C GLU A 115 -2.48 -1.87 16.30
N GLU A 116 -3.76 -1.75 15.98
CA GLU A 116 -4.78 -1.14 16.85
C GLU A 116 -4.95 -1.91 18.15
N LYS A 117 -5.02 -3.25 18.08
CA LYS A 117 -5.03 -4.12 19.27
C LYS A 117 -3.78 -3.89 20.12
N LYS A 118 -2.59 -3.82 19.51
CA LYS A 118 -1.33 -3.57 20.23
C LYS A 118 -1.32 -2.19 20.89
N LYS A 119 -1.73 -1.13 20.19
CA LYS A 119 -1.82 0.24 20.73
C LYS A 119 -2.82 0.33 21.89
N SER A 120 -3.98 -0.30 21.78
CA SER A 120 -4.98 -0.31 22.86
C SER A 120 -4.50 -1.06 24.10
N LEU A 121 -3.81 -2.20 23.93
CA LEU A 121 -3.17 -2.93 25.03
C LEU A 121 -2.07 -2.11 25.70
N LEU A 122 -1.24 -1.41 24.93
CA LEU A 122 -0.19 -0.54 25.47
C LEU A 122 -0.80 0.60 26.29
N LYS A 123 -1.81 1.30 25.76
CA LYS A 123 -2.52 2.37 26.47
C LYS A 123 -3.15 1.89 27.78
N LYS A 124 -3.72 0.67 27.81
CA LYS A 124 -4.25 0.05 29.03
C LYS A 124 -3.16 -0.27 30.05
N LYS A 125 -1.98 -0.72 29.62
CA LYS A 125 -0.84 -0.97 30.52
C LYS A 125 -0.32 0.33 31.12
N THR A 126 -0.06 1.34 30.29
CA THR A 126 0.42 2.65 30.75
C THR A 126 -0.58 3.30 31.72
N LEU A 127 -1.89 3.21 31.46
CA LEU A 127 -2.91 3.73 32.38
C LEU A 127 -2.92 2.99 33.73
N ARG A 128 -2.68 1.68 33.75
CA ARG A 128 -2.55 0.91 35.00
C ARG A 128 -1.31 1.29 35.79
N GLU A 129 -0.17 1.47 35.11
CA GLU A 129 1.09 1.88 35.74
C GLU A 129 1.01 3.30 36.33
N VAL A 130 0.39 4.24 35.62
CA VAL A 130 0.14 5.60 36.15
C VAL A 130 -0.78 5.54 37.37
N ASN A 131 -1.87 4.78 37.32
CA ASN A 131 -2.78 4.66 38.46
C ASN A 131 -2.13 4.00 39.68
N SER A 132 -1.22 3.02 39.49
CA SER A 132 -0.49 2.42 40.61
C SER A 132 0.51 3.36 41.27
N LEU A 133 1.13 4.27 40.50
CA LEU A 133 2.08 5.26 41.02
C LEU A 133 1.37 6.38 41.81
N VAL A 134 0.18 6.80 41.36
CA VAL A 134 -0.63 7.81 42.06
C VAL A 134 -1.14 7.28 43.41
N LEU A 135 -1.49 6.00 43.49
CA LEU A 135 -1.97 5.39 44.75
C LEU A 135 -0.86 5.23 45.80
N THR A 136 0.40 5.02 45.38
CA THR A 136 1.53 4.94 46.33
C THR A 136 1.91 6.30 46.92
N ASP A 137 1.67 7.40 46.20
CA ASP A 137 1.96 8.76 46.71
C ASP A 137 0.90 9.24 47.72
N GLU A 138 -0.35 8.75 47.66
CA GLU A 138 -1.40 9.11 48.64
C GLU A 138 -1.30 8.34 49.97
N GLU A 139 -0.79 7.10 49.96
CA GLU A 139 -0.61 6.31 51.19
C GLU A 139 0.55 6.82 52.06
N ASP A 140 1.59 7.43 51.46
CA ASP A 140 2.72 8.03 52.19
C ASP A 140 2.38 9.39 52.86
N LEU A 141 1.28 10.06 52.45
CA LEU A 141 0.82 11.33 53.02
C LEU A 141 -0.23 11.15 54.15
N ALA A 142 -0.90 10.00 54.23
CA ALA A 142 -1.90 9.71 55.26
C ALA A 142 -1.34 9.05 56.54
N GLY A 143 -0.04 8.72 56.55
CA GLY A 143 0.64 7.99 57.63
C GLY A 143 1.42 8.84 58.66
N LYS A 144 1.17 10.15 58.79
CA LYS A 144 1.78 11.01 59.83
C LYS A 144 0.74 11.66 60.74
#